data_AF-A0AAE3CIK9-F1
#
_entry.id   AF-A0AAE3CIK9-F1
#
_cell.length_a   1.000
_cell.length_b   1.000
_cell.length_c   1.000
_cell.angle_alpha   90.00
_cell.angle_beta   90.00
_cell.angle_gamma   90.00
#
_symmetry.space_group_name_H-M   'P 1'
#
loop_
_entity.id
_entity.type
_entity.pdbx_description
1 polymer ?
#
loop_
_entity_poly.entity_id
_entity_poly.type
_entity_poly.pdbx_seq_one_letter_code
_entity_poly.pdbx_strand_id
1 'polypeptide(L)'
;MKRLALAVVISWLASNTAWAKSVEDLPYTQVYDGCSEGPSAWHVICKAMEEHHVKPALEKIIEESVQYDGYVASAYTHVLEDLPMDSPQQKAMIAEQKAYLDRRDDCGNDLKCILRAEKRRLDELNALRRKLEKPLPDAEMQRLTKG
;
A
#
# COMPACT_ATOMS: atom_id res chain seq x y z
N MET A 1 -32.83 -42.60 33.65
CA MET A 1 -32.35 -42.54 32.24
C MET A 1 -32.60 -41.15 31.70
N LYS A 2 -31.58 -40.27 31.69
CA LYS A 2 -31.66 -38.91 31.13
C LYS A 2 -30.88 -38.89 29.81
N ARG A 3 -31.57 -38.71 28.68
CA ARG A 3 -30.94 -38.48 27.37
C ARG A 3 -30.68 -36.98 27.26
N LEU A 4 -29.42 -36.58 27.37
CA LEU A 4 -28.96 -35.24 27.02
C LEU A 4 -28.75 -35.21 25.50
N ALA A 5 -29.60 -34.46 24.80
CA ALA A 5 -29.41 -34.16 23.39
C ALA A 5 -28.28 -33.13 23.26
N LEU A 6 -27.14 -33.54 22.70
CA LEU A 6 -26.10 -32.61 22.27
C LEU A 6 -26.59 -31.94 20.97
N ALA A 7 -27.17 -30.75 21.10
CA ALA A 7 -27.27 -29.81 19.99
C ALA A 7 -25.87 -29.20 19.79
N VAL A 8 -25.09 -29.79 18.88
CA VAL A 8 -23.85 -29.17 18.40
C VAL A 8 -24.26 -28.00 17.52
N VAL A 9 -24.18 -26.81 18.09
CA VAL A 9 -24.35 -25.53 17.41
C VAL A 9 -23.21 -25.38 16.40
N ILE A 10 -23.46 -25.78 15.15
CA ILE A 10 -22.64 -25.44 13.99
C ILE A 10 -22.89 -23.96 13.72
N SER A 11 -22.16 -23.08 14.39
CA SER A 11 -22.29 -21.64 14.18
C SER A 11 -20.95 -20.92 14.34
N TRP A 12 -19.91 -21.45 13.69
CA TRP A 12 -18.62 -20.76 13.54
C TRP A 12 -18.09 -21.15 12.16
N LEU A 13 -18.35 -20.31 11.16
CA LEU A 13 -17.62 -20.17 9.88
C LEU A 13 -18.36 -19.25 8.88
N ALA A 14 -19.35 -18.46 9.32
CA ALA A 14 -19.70 -17.21 8.64
C ALA A 14 -18.76 -16.12 9.17
N SER A 15 -17.45 -16.30 9.00
CA SER A 15 -16.54 -15.15 9.02
C SER A 15 -17.03 -14.26 7.89
N ASN A 16 -17.56 -13.09 8.24
CA ASN A 16 -17.94 -12.06 7.28
C ASN A 16 -16.76 -11.83 6.35
N THR A 17 -16.75 -12.50 5.20
CA THR A 17 -15.99 -12.05 4.05
C THR A 17 -16.71 -10.77 3.66
N ALA A 18 -16.32 -9.65 4.24
CA ALA A 18 -16.52 -8.37 3.59
C ALA A 18 -15.59 -8.44 2.38
N TRP A 19 -16.15 -8.80 1.22
CA TRP A 19 -15.42 -8.72 -0.04
C TRP A 19 -15.16 -7.23 -0.25
N ALA A 20 -13.91 -6.87 -0.51
CA ALA A 20 -13.57 -5.50 -0.90
C ALA A 20 -14.43 -5.11 -2.11
N LYS A 21 -15.22 -4.04 -1.99
CA LYS A 21 -16.11 -3.59 -3.06
C LYS A 21 -15.37 -2.74 -4.07
N SER A 22 -14.25 -2.17 -3.68
CA SER A 22 -13.32 -1.44 -4.54
C SER A 22 -11.88 -1.56 -4.04
N VAL A 23 -10.92 -1.05 -4.80
CA VAL A 23 -9.49 -1.09 -4.43
C VAL A 23 -9.22 -0.25 -3.18
N GLU A 24 -10.01 0.81 -2.96
CA GLU A 24 -9.92 1.66 -1.78
C GLU A 24 -10.26 0.90 -0.48
N ASP A 25 -11.00 -0.20 -0.56
CA ASP A 25 -11.27 -1.08 0.59
C ASP A 25 -10.09 -2.03 0.90
N LEU A 26 -9.11 -2.14 0.00
CA LEU A 26 -7.95 -3.02 0.18
C LEU A 26 -6.94 -2.40 1.16
N PRO A 27 -6.21 -3.23 1.92
CA PRO A 27 -5.27 -2.73 2.91
C PRO A 27 -4.10 -1.98 2.25
N TYR A 28 -3.58 -0.99 2.99
CA TYR A 28 -2.38 -0.21 2.65
C TYR A 28 -2.50 0.72 1.43
N THR A 29 -3.72 1.05 1.02
CA THR A 29 -4.03 2.06 -0.01
C THR A 29 -4.26 3.46 0.56
N GLN A 30 -4.36 3.56 1.89
CA GLN A 30 -4.69 4.79 2.61
C GLN A 30 -3.49 5.74 2.63
N VAL A 31 -3.75 7.02 2.39
CA VAL A 31 -2.84 8.11 2.73
C VAL A 31 -3.22 8.58 4.13
N TYR A 32 -2.24 8.87 4.98
CA TYR A 32 -2.47 9.27 6.35
C TYR A 32 -2.60 10.78 6.48
N ASP A 33 -3.72 11.25 7.03
CA ASP A 33 -4.00 12.68 7.19
C ASP A 33 -3.39 13.28 8.47
N GLY A 34 -2.94 12.43 9.41
CA GLY A 34 -2.43 12.86 10.71
C GLY A 34 -1.20 12.09 11.19
N CYS A 35 -0.39 12.74 12.04
CA CYS A 35 0.84 12.19 12.62
C CYS A 35 0.61 10.96 13.52
N SER A 36 -0.61 10.79 14.04
CA SER A 36 -1.03 9.66 14.88
C SER A 36 -1.64 8.50 14.10
N GLU A 37 -1.88 8.70 12.80
CA GLU A 37 -2.56 7.75 11.94
C GLU A 37 -1.49 7.13 11.03
N GLY A 38 -1.22 5.83 11.15
CA GLY A 38 -0.29 5.14 10.25
C GLY A 38 0.83 4.33 10.94
N PRO A 39 1.70 3.68 10.15
CA PRO A 39 2.79 2.83 10.63
C PRO A 39 3.86 3.63 11.37
N SER A 40 4.76 2.91 12.06
CA SER A 40 5.77 3.54 12.91
C SER A 40 6.64 4.53 12.13
N ALA A 41 7.04 4.21 10.90
CA ALA A 41 7.85 5.10 10.07
C ALA A 41 7.14 6.41 9.70
N TRP A 42 5.82 6.40 9.48
CA TRP A 42 5.05 7.62 9.21
C TRP A 42 5.05 8.55 10.43
N HIS A 43 4.87 7.99 11.62
CA HIS A 43 4.94 8.76 12.86
C HIS A 43 6.29 9.46 13.06
N VAL A 44 7.39 8.81 12.65
CA VAL A 44 8.75 9.39 12.69
C VAL A 44 8.88 10.55 11.70
N ILE A 45 8.41 10.38 10.45
CA ILE A 45 8.41 11.44 9.44
C ILE A 45 7.62 12.64 9.93
N CYS A 46 6.40 12.40 10.40
CA CYS A 46 5.50 13.43 10.90
C CYS A 46 6.05 14.20 12.11
N LYS A 47 6.57 13.50 13.13
CA LYS A 47 7.19 14.17 14.28
C LYS A 47 8.37 15.04 13.87
N ALA A 48 9.17 14.59 12.90
CA ALA A 48 10.29 15.38 12.41
C ALA A 48 9.82 16.67 11.69
N MET A 49 8.63 16.68 11.07
CA MET A 49 8.03 17.90 10.50
C MET A 49 7.58 18.90 11.57
N GLU A 50 7.14 18.44 12.74
CA GLU A 50 6.67 19.30 13.83
C GLU A 50 7.82 20.00 14.57
N GLU A 51 9.07 19.55 14.38
CA GLU A 51 10.24 20.18 15.02
C GLU A 51 10.59 21.53 14.37
N HIS A 52 10.28 22.63 15.05
CA HIS A 52 10.47 24.01 14.54
C HIS A 52 11.93 24.46 14.27
N HIS A 53 12.94 23.60 14.48
CA HIS A 53 14.36 23.93 14.33
C HIS A 53 15.15 22.90 13.53
N VAL A 54 14.57 22.36 12.46
CA VAL A 54 15.26 21.41 11.60
C VAL A 54 16.40 22.09 10.84
N LYS A 55 17.57 21.44 10.78
CA LYS A 55 18.66 21.86 9.87
C LYS A 55 18.21 21.68 8.41
N PRO A 56 18.61 22.54 7.45
CA PRO A 56 18.16 22.45 6.05
C PRO A 56 18.38 21.08 5.38
N ALA A 57 19.49 20.40 5.71
CA ALA A 57 19.78 19.07 5.17
C ALA A 57 18.82 17.98 5.69
N LEU A 58 18.26 18.17 6.88
CA LEU A 58 17.29 17.27 7.48
C LEU A 58 15.86 17.64 7.03
N GLU A 59 15.57 18.93 6.85
CA GLU A 59 14.33 19.43 6.24
C GLU A 59 14.08 18.81 4.87
N LYS A 60 15.09 18.82 3.98
CA LYS A 60 15.01 18.15 2.67
C LYS A 60 14.70 16.65 2.77
N ILE A 61 15.28 15.94 3.73
CA ILE A 61 15.03 14.50 3.91
C ILE A 61 13.59 14.27 4.36
N ILE A 62 13.06 15.13 5.23
CA ILE A 62 11.67 15.04 5.71
C ILE A 62 10.71 15.29 4.55
N GLU A 63 10.89 16.37 3.79
CA GLU A 63 10.07 16.67 2.61
C GLU A 63 10.08 15.53 1.59
N GLU A 64 11.26 14.99 1.28
CA GLU A 64 11.38 13.84 0.39
C GLU A 64 10.68 12.61 0.97
N SER A 65 10.75 12.35 2.28
CA SER A 65 10.09 11.18 2.89
C SER A 65 8.56 11.28 2.79
N VAL A 66 7.99 12.46 3.06
CA VAL A 66 6.54 12.69 2.89
C VAL A 66 6.10 12.45 1.44
N GLN A 67 6.86 12.99 0.48
CA GLN A 67 6.55 12.83 -0.93
C GLN A 67 6.61 11.36 -1.37
N TYR A 68 7.66 10.64 -0.98
CA TYR A 68 7.86 9.26 -1.40
C TYR A 68 6.89 8.29 -0.70
N ASP A 69 6.48 8.52 0.54
CA ASP A 69 5.39 7.77 1.18
C ASP A 69 4.10 7.87 0.35
N GLY A 70 3.67 9.09 0.00
CA GLY A 70 2.50 9.33 -0.84
C GLY A 70 2.63 8.71 -2.24
N TYR A 71 3.81 8.80 -2.87
CA TYR A 71 4.06 8.16 -4.16
C TYR A 71 3.99 6.64 -4.11
N VAL A 72 4.51 6.01 -3.04
CA VAL A 72 4.40 4.57 -2.84
C VAL A 72 2.94 4.14 -2.67
N ALA A 73 2.16 4.85 -1.85
CA ALA A 73 0.75 4.57 -1.66
C ALA A 73 -0.03 4.67 -2.98
N SER A 74 0.15 5.76 -3.73
CA SER A 74 -0.49 5.95 -5.05
C SER A 74 -0.10 4.88 -6.07
N ALA A 75 1.20 4.58 -6.20
CA ALA A 75 1.67 3.56 -7.14
C ALA A 75 1.16 2.16 -6.79
N TYR A 76 1.07 1.83 -5.50
CA TYR A 76 0.50 0.58 -5.03
C TYR A 76 -0.99 0.47 -5.35
N THR A 77 -1.77 1.51 -5.08
CA THR A 77 -3.20 1.57 -5.44
C THR A 77 -3.41 1.32 -6.94
N HIS A 78 -2.63 1.97 -7.81
CA HIS A 78 -2.74 1.73 -9.26
C HIS A 78 -2.36 0.31 -9.68
N VAL A 79 -1.34 -0.30 -9.06
CA VAL A 79 -1.04 -1.72 -9.30
C VAL A 79 -2.24 -2.60 -8.93
N LEU A 80 -2.91 -2.33 -7.81
CA LEU A 80 -4.07 -3.11 -7.40
C LEU A 80 -5.28 -2.94 -8.33
N GLU A 81 -5.48 -1.75 -8.89
CA GLU A 81 -6.52 -1.45 -9.90
C GLU A 81 -6.30 -2.23 -11.21
N ASP A 82 -5.06 -2.44 -11.60
CA ASP A 82 -4.71 -3.19 -12.81
C ASP A 82 -4.79 -4.72 -12.63
N LEU A 83 -4.83 -5.21 -11.39
CA LEU A 83 -4.92 -6.63 -11.07
C LEU A 83 -6.39 -7.07 -10.91
N PRO A 84 -6.76 -8.28 -11.35
CA PRO A 84 -8.12 -8.78 -11.13
C PRO A 84 -8.40 -8.90 -9.62
N MET A 85 -9.58 -8.41 -9.19
CA MET A 85 -10.02 -8.48 -7.79
C MET A 85 -9.98 -9.92 -7.27
N ASP A 86 -9.52 -10.08 -6.03
CA ASP A 86 -9.36 -11.36 -5.32
C ASP A 86 -8.42 -12.39 -5.97
N SER A 87 -7.72 -12.00 -7.04
CA SER A 87 -6.77 -12.86 -7.73
C SER A 87 -5.58 -13.23 -6.83
N PRO A 88 -4.93 -14.39 -7.08
CA PRO A 88 -3.68 -14.74 -6.43
C PRO A 88 -2.60 -13.64 -6.54
N GLN A 89 -2.57 -12.92 -7.66
CA GLN A 89 -1.64 -11.83 -7.92
C GLN A 89 -1.93 -10.62 -7.03
N GLN A 90 -3.21 -10.23 -6.88
CA GLN A 90 -3.60 -9.13 -6.00
C GLN A 90 -3.27 -9.47 -4.52
N LYS A 91 -3.55 -10.70 -4.10
CA LYS A 91 -3.21 -11.20 -2.75
C LYS A 91 -1.70 -11.23 -2.50
N ALA A 92 -0.92 -11.64 -3.50
CA ALA A 92 0.54 -11.59 -3.43
C ALA A 92 1.04 -10.14 -3.31
N MET A 93 0.48 -9.21 -4.07
CA MET A 93 0.84 -7.79 -4.00
C MET A 93 0.53 -7.16 -2.63
N ILE A 94 -0.62 -7.51 -2.04
CA ILE A 94 -0.97 -7.10 -0.67
C ILE A 94 0.05 -7.64 0.34
N ALA A 95 0.46 -8.91 0.22
CA ALA A 95 1.45 -9.50 1.10
C ALA A 95 2.85 -8.86 0.94
N GLU A 96 3.26 -8.56 -0.29
CA GLU A 96 4.50 -7.84 -0.58
C GLU A 96 4.50 -6.43 0.00
N GLN A 97 3.37 -5.72 -0.11
CA GLN A 97 3.21 -4.38 0.47
C GLN A 97 3.30 -4.43 1.99
N LYS A 98 2.66 -5.41 2.64
CA LYS A 98 2.83 -5.63 4.08
C LYS A 98 4.30 -5.85 4.45
N ALA A 99 4.98 -6.75 3.75
CA ALA A 99 6.38 -7.06 4.04
C ALA A 99 7.30 -5.85 3.82
N TYR A 100 6.97 -4.97 2.86
CA TYR A 100 7.65 -3.69 2.68
C TYR A 100 7.45 -2.77 3.90
N LEU A 101 6.22 -2.61 4.38
CA LEU A 101 5.92 -1.76 5.53
C LEU A 101 6.65 -2.25 6.79
N ASP A 102 6.66 -3.57 7.02
CA ASP A 102 7.39 -4.17 8.13
C ASP A 102 8.91 -3.83 8.04
N ARG A 103 9.53 -4.00 6.86
CA ARG A 103 10.94 -3.63 6.63
C ARG A 103 11.22 -2.13 6.76
N ARG A 104 10.24 -1.29 6.43
CA ARG A 104 10.36 0.16 6.58
C ARG A 104 10.32 0.54 8.06
N ASP A 105 9.44 -0.08 8.84
CA ASP A 105 9.33 0.16 10.27
C ASP A 105 10.57 -0.33 11.03
N ASP A 106 11.26 -1.37 10.55
CA ASP A 106 12.56 -1.83 11.08
C ASP A 106 13.67 -0.75 11.03
N CYS A 107 13.51 0.31 10.22
CA CYS A 107 14.42 1.45 10.21
C CYS A 107 14.38 2.29 11.51
N GLY A 108 13.34 2.12 12.35
CA GLY A 108 13.14 2.91 13.56
C GLY A 108 13.09 4.40 13.25
N ASN A 109 13.96 5.18 13.90
CA ASN A 109 14.02 6.65 13.74
C ASN A 109 14.98 7.12 12.63
N ASP A 110 15.59 6.23 11.84
CA ASP A 110 16.50 6.63 10.77
C ASP A 110 15.72 7.07 9.50
N LEU A 111 15.45 8.36 9.39
CA LEU A 111 14.78 8.96 8.22
C LEU A 111 15.50 8.66 6.89
N LYS A 112 16.83 8.52 6.88
CA LYS A 112 17.54 8.16 5.64
C LYS A 112 17.30 6.69 5.28
N CYS A 113 17.15 5.81 6.26
CA CYS A 113 16.78 4.42 6.03
C CYS A 113 15.35 4.33 5.49
N ILE A 114 14.40 5.03 6.11
CA ILE A 114 13.00 5.10 5.68
C ILE A 114 12.92 5.58 4.23
N LEU A 115 13.54 6.73 3.91
CA LEU A 115 13.54 7.29 2.56
C LEU A 115 14.16 6.36 1.51
N ARG A 116 15.22 5.61 1.86
CA ARG A 116 15.80 4.60 0.95
C ARG A 116 14.83 3.45 0.69
N ALA A 117 14.10 3.01 1.71
CA ALA A 117 13.10 1.96 1.57
C ALA A 117 11.94 2.41 0.67
N GLU A 118 11.46 3.63 0.85
CA GLU A 118 10.36 4.20 0.04
C GLU A 118 10.76 4.39 -1.42
N LYS A 119 11.95 4.97 -1.68
CA LYS A 119 12.51 5.10 -3.04
C LYS A 119 12.58 3.75 -3.76
N ARG A 120 13.16 2.75 -3.10
CA ARG A 120 13.25 1.40 -3.65
C ARG A 120 11.88 0.80 -3.94
N ARG A 121 10.92 0.98 -3.03
CA ARG A 121 9.57 0.43 -3.22
C ARG A 121 8.85 1.10 -4.39
N LEU A 122 9.00 2.41 -4.54
CA LEU A 122 8.45 3.13 -5.68
C LEU A 122 9.02 2.62 -7.01
N ASP A 123 10.34 2.37 -7.08
CA ASP A 123 10.98 1.78 -8.26
C ASP A 123 10.43 0.39 -8.60
N GLU A 124 10.24 -0.46 -7.59
CA GLU A 124 9.65 -1.80 -7.73
C GLU A 124 8.21 -1.73 -8.27
N LEU A 125 7.37 -0.86 -7.70
CA LEU A 125 5.98 -0.66 -8.13
C LEU A 125 5.91 -0.09 -9.55
N ASN A 126 6.72 0.91 -9.87
CA ASN A 126 6.77 1.48 -11.23
C ASN A 126 7.28 0.46 -12.26
N ALA A 127 8.24 -0.39 -11.89
CA ALA A 127 8.70 -1.47 -12.75
C ALA A 127 7.61 -2.52 -13.00
N LEU A 128 6.77 -2.78 -12.00
CA LEU A 128 5.61 -3.66 -12.17
C LEU A 128 4.53 -3.02 -13.04
N ARG A 129 4.20 -1.74 -12.81
CA ARG A 129 3.22 -1.00 -13.63
C ARG A 129 3.59 -1.03 -15.11
N ARG A 130 4.85 -0.78 -15.46
CA ARG A 130 5.34 -0.90 -16.85
C ARG A 130 5.14 -2.28 -17.48
N LYS A 131 5.05 -3.35 -16.68
CA LYS A 131 4.74 -4.71 -17.16
C LYS A 131 3.24 -4.96 -17.27
N LEU A 132 2.45 -4.28 -16.44
CA LEU A 132 0.98 -4.37 -16.41
C LEU A 132 0.31 -3.46 -17.45
N GLU A 133 0.99 -2.41 -17.90
CA GLU A 133 0.55 -1.55 -19.00
C GLU A 133 0.09 -2.41 -20.18
N LYS A 134 -1.23 -2.47 -20.35
CA LYS A 134 -1.89 -3.15 -21.47
C LYS A 134 -1.43 -2.43 -22.73
N PRO A 135 -0.91 -3.13 -23.77
CA PRO A 135 -0.78 -2.49 -25.06
C PRO A 135 -2.15 -1.90 -25.45
N LEU A 136 -2.16 -0.66 -25.93
CA LEU A 136 -3.36 -0.06 -26.52
C LEU A 136 -3.98 -1.10 -27.46
N PRO A 137 -5.28 -1.43 -27.33
CA PRO A 137 -5.92 -2.34 -28.28
C PRO A 137 -5.65 -1.81 -29.69
N ASP A 138 -5.21 -2.65 -30.62
CA ASP A 138 -4.81 -2.24 -31.97
C ASP A 138 -5.88 -1.36 -32.66
N ALA A 139 -7.15 -1.55 -32.31
CA ALA A 139 -8.28 -0.78 -32.79
C ALA A 139 -8.22 0.72 -32.40
N GLU A 140 -7.60 1.08 -31.28
CA GLU A 140 -7.46 2.46 -30.80
C GLU A 140 -6.22 3.13 -31.39
N MET A 141 -5.12 2.38 -31.53
CA MET A 141 -3.94 2.79 -32.30
C MET A 141 -4.30 3.10 -33.76
N GLN A 142 -5.10 2.25 -34.40
CA GLN A 142 -5.55 2.46 -35.78
C GLN A 142 -6.47 3.68 -35.95
N ARG A 143 -7.22 4.10 -34.92
CA ARG A 143 -8.01 5.34 -34.96
C ARG A 143 -7.14 6.58 -34.86
N LEU A 144 -6.08 6.53 -34.06
CA LEU A 144 -5.16 7.67 -33.86
C LEU A 144 -4.21 7.88 -35.04
N THR A 145 -3.85 6.82 -35.77
CA THR A 145 -2.95 6.92 -36.94
C THR A 145 -3.67 7.06 -38.29
N LYS A 146 -5.00 6.91 -38.32
CA LYS A 146 -5.82 7.20 -39.51
C LYS A 146 -6.64 8.49 -39.34
N GLY A 147 -5.99 9.53 -38.84
CA GLY A 147 -6.45 10.91 -39.00
C GLY A 147 -6.20 11.39 -40.41
#